data_AF-A0A256ZQW7-F1
#
_entry.id   AF-A0A256ZQW7-F1
#
_cell.length_a   1.000
_cell.length_b   1.000
_cell.length_c   1.000
_cell.angle_alpha   90.00
_cell.angle_beta   90.00
_cell.angle_gamma   90.00
#
_symmetry.space_group_name_H-M   'P 1'
#
loop_
_entity.id
_entity.type
_entity.pdbx_description
1 polymer ?
#
loop_
_entity_poly.entity_id
_entity_poly.type
_entity_poly.pdbx_seq_one_letter_code
_entity_poly.pdbx_strand_id
1 'polypeptide(L)'
;MVEEIAFMVNVFYFVYDLIRQGIEYLLSITLYQANPVYAEKYADAISMLIPVTALWLVLEFVEGFRRFLKFIVLVGWVLVLVSIGITLI
;
A
#
# COMPACT_ATOMS: atom_id res chain seq x y z
N MET A 1 -14.44 -21.96 -13.72
CA MET A 1 -14.78 -20.54 -13.90
C MET A 1 -15.65 -19.98 -12.77
N VAL A 2 -16.93 -20.34 -12.62
CA VAL A 2 -17.79 -19.75 -11.56
C VAL A 2 -17.32 -20.11 -10.15
N GLU A 3 -16.94 -21.36 -9.92
CA GLU A 3 -16.44 -21.82 -8.61
C GLU A 3 -15.11 -21.17 -8.22
N GLU A 4 -14.20 -20.95 -9.18
CA GLU A 4 -12.91 -20.29 -8.93
C GLU A 4 -13.08 -18.82 -8.55
N ILE A 5 -14.01 -18.12 -9.22
CA ILE A 5 -14.36 -16.73 -8.89
C ILE A 5 -14.96 -16.66 -7.49
N ALA A 6 -15.90 -17.57 -7.17
CA ALA A 6 -16.51 -17.63 -5.85
C ALA A 6 -15.47 -17.89 -4.74
N PHE A 7 -14.52 -18.80 -4.99
CA PHE A 7 -13.42 -19.05 -4.08
C PHE A 7 -12.58 -17.80 -3.83
N MET A 8 -12.17 -17.08 -4.89
CA MET A 8 -11.41 -15.84 -4.75
C MET A 8 -12.18 -14.78 -3.95
N VAL A 9 -13.46 -14.54 -4.28
CA VAL A 9 -14.30 -13.57 -3.57
C VAL A 9 -14.42 -13.93 -2.09
N ASN A 10 -14.62 -15.20 -1.76
CA ASN A 10 -14.72 -15.65 -0.37
C ASN A 10 -13.41 -15.45 0.41
N VAL A 11 -12.26 -15.70 -0.22
CA VAL A 11 -10.95 -15.44 0.39
C VAL A 11 -10.77 -13.94 0.66
N PHE A 12 -11.10 -13.09 -0.32
CA PHE A 12 -11.03 -11.64 -0.14
C PHE A 12 -11.96 -11.15 0.97
N TYR A 13 -13.20 -11.62 0.99
CA TYR A 13 -14.17 -11.28 2.02
C TYR A 13 -13.68 -11.72 3.41
N PHE A 14 -13.14 -12.93 3.52
CA PHE A 14 -12.59 -13.46 4.77
C PHE A 14 -11.45 -12.59 5.31
N VAL A 15 -10.50 -12.21 4.44
CA VAL A 15 -9.38 -11.34 4.85
C VAL A 15 -9.87 -9.94 5.24
N TYR A 16 -10.81 -9.37 4.47
CA TYR A 16 -11.41 -8.08 4.78
C TYR A 16 -12.10 -8.10 6.15
N ASP A 17 -12.89 -9.13 6.41
CA ASP A 17 -13.64 -9.30 7.65
C ASP A 17 -12.72 -9.51 8.86
N LEU A 18 -11.65 -10.31 8.70
CA LEU A 18 -10.61 -10.46 9.73
C LEU A 18 -9.97 -9.12 10.12
N ILE A 19 -9.63 -8.30 9.12
CA ILE A 19 -9.02 -6.99 9.35
C ILE A 19 -10.02 -6.08 10.07
N ARG A 20 -11.28 -6.05 9.61
CA ARG A 20 -12.35 -5.27 10.24
C ARG A 20 -12.53 -5.66 11.71
N GLN A 21 -12.68 -6.95 11.99
CA GLN A 21 -12.85 -7.45 13.36
C GLN A 21 -11.63 -7.13 14.22
N GLY A 22 -10.42 -7.22 13.67
CA GLY A 22 -9.19 -6.83 14.38
C GLY A 22 -9.19 -5.34 14.77
N ILE A 23 -9.60 -4.47 13.85
CA ILE A 23 -9.71 -3.02 14.10
C ILE A 23 -10.82 -2.73 15.12
N GLU A 24 -11.98 -3.37 14.98
CA GLU A 24 -13.08 -3.25 15.92
C GLU A 24 -12.66 -3.66 17.33
N TYR A 25 -11.99 -4.79 17.45
CA TYR A 25 -11.44 -5.26 18.71
C TYR A 25 -10.49 -4.23 19.32
N LEU A 26 -9.50 -3.73 18.56
CA LEU A 26 -8.57 -2.72 19.03
C LEU A 26 -9.28 -1.44 19.48
N LEU A 27 -10.25 -0.96 18.70
CA LEU A 27 -11.02 0.23 19.02
C LEU A 27 -11.89 0.04 20.27
N SER A 28 -12.50 -1.14 20.42
CA SER A 28 -13.35 -1.47 21.56
C SER A 28 -12.56 -1.49 22.88
N ILE A 29 -11.32 -2.00 22.86
CA ILE A 29 -10.48 -2.09 24.06
C ILE A 29 -9.63 -0.84 24.32
N THR A 30 -9.62 0.16 23.43
CA THR A 30 -8.82 1.37 23.60
C THR A 30 -9.68 2.64 23.67
N LEU A 31 -10.23 3.08 22.55
CA LEU A 31 -10.87 4.38 22.37
C LEU A 31 -12.36 4.36 22.72
N TYR A 32 -13.04 3.25 22.48
CA TYR A 32 -14.50 3.15 22.57
C TYR A 32 -14.97 2.17 23.65
N GLN A 33 -14.16 1.92 24.69
CA GLN A 33 -14.52 1.07 25.83
C GLN A 33 -15.89 1.42 26.45
N ALA A 34 -16.17 2.72 26.56
CA ALA A 34 -17.42 3.23 27.15
C ALA A 34 -18.63 3.12 26.20
N ASN A 35 -18.42 3.00 24.89
CA ASN A 35 -19.50 2.86 23.91
C ASN A 35 -19.03 2.06 22.67
N PRO A 36 -19.14 0.72 22.71
CA PRO A 36 -18.61 -0.15 21.67
C PRO A 36 -19.32 -0.01 20.32
N VAL A 37 -20.50 0.61 20.25
CA VAL A 37 -21.21 0.87 18.98
C VAL A 37 -20.39 1.76 18.05
N TYR A 38 -19.57 2.66 18.61
CA TYR A 38 -18.66 3.46 17.79
C TYR A 38 -17.49 2.62 17.27
N ALA A 39 -17.02 1.61 18.00
CA ALA A 39 -15.93 0.75 17.55
C ALA A 39 -16.29 0.04 16.24
N GLU A 40 -17.50 -0.51 16.14
CA GLU A 40 -18.00 -1.15 14.92
C GLU A 40 -18.04 -0.16 13.74
N LYS A 41 -18.67 1.01 13.94
CA LYS A 41 -18.82 2.02 12.88
C LYS A 41 -17.49 2.54 12.35
N TYR A 42 -16.54 2.80 13.25
CA TYR A 42 -15.21 3.28 12.84
C TYR A 42 -14.35 2.16 12.28
N ALA A 43 -14.50 0.91 12.75
CA ALA A 43 -13.83 -0.23 12.15
C ALA A 43 -14.27 -0.45 10.70
N ASP A 44 -15.57 -0.32 10.41
CA ASP A 44 -16.09 -0.34 9.03
C ASP A 44 -15.45 0.75 8.17
N ALA A 45 -15.49 2.00 8.65
CA ALA A 45 -14.93 3.13 7.90
C ALA A 45 -13.43 2.98 7.64
N ILE A 46 -12.65 2.57 8.64
CA ILE A 46 -11.20 2.35 8.50
C ILE A 46 -10.93 1.20 7.53
N SER A 47 -11.67 0.10 7.63
CA SER A 47 -11.48 -1.08 6.78
C SER A 47 -11.74 -0.78 5.30
N MET A 48 -12.72 0.09 5.01
CA MET A 48 -12.97 0.58 3.65
C MET A 48 -11.84 1.44 3.09
N LEU A 49 -11.07 2.13 3.94
CA LEU A 49 -9.92 2.95 3.50
C LEU A 49 -8.66 2.12 3.22
N ILE A 50 -8.54 0.93 3.82
CA ILE A 50 -7.38 0.04 3.63
C ILE A 50 -7.11 -0.30 2.16
N PRO A 51 -8.08 -0.76 1.33
CA PRO A 51 -7.81 -1.07 -0.07
C PRO A 51 -7.35 0.17 -0.86
N VAL A 52 -7.93 1.33 -0.59
CA VAL A 52 -7.53 2.60 -1.23
C VAL A 52 -6.10 2.97 -0.84
N THR A 53 -5.75 2.80 0.44
CA THR A 53 -4.40 3.07 0.96
C THR A 53 -3.38 2.09 0.38
N ALA A 54 -3.74 0.81 0.26
CA ALA A 54 -2.89 -0.21 -0.34
C ALA A 54 -2.57 0.11 -1.81
N LEU A 55 -3.58 0.52 -2.58
CA LEU A 55 -3.39 0.98 -3.97
C LEU A 55 -2.46 2.20 -4.03
N TRP A 56 -2.69 3.19 -3.16
CA TRP A 56 -1.84 4.37 -3.07
C TRP A 56 -0.37 4.01 -2.78
N LEU A 57 -0.12 3.11 -1.83
CA LEU A 57 1.24 2.65 -1.50
C LEU A 57 1.93 1.95 -2.67
N VAL A 58 1.20 1.14 -3.43
CA VAL A 58 1.76 0.48 -4.63
C VAL A 58 2.15 1.51 -5.69
N LEU A 59 1.29 2.51 -5.93
CA LEU A 59 1.57 3.58 -6.88
C LEU A 59 2.78 4.41 -6.44
N GLU A 60 2.81 4.81 -5.17
CA GLU A 60 3.92 5.59 -4.59
C GLU A 60 5.25 4.81 -4.69
N PHE A 61 5.23 3.50 -4.44
CA PHE A 61 6.41 2.65 -4.58
C PHE A 61 6.96 2.66 -6.02
N VAL A 62 6.07 2.52 -7.01
CA VAL A 62 6.45 2.57 -8.43
C VAL A 62 7.02 3.95 -8.81
N GLU A 63 6.40 5.03 -8.33
CA GLU A 63 6.89 6.39 -8.57
C GLU A 63 8.25 6.65 -7.91
N GLY A 64 8.41 6.23 -6.66
CA GLY A 64 9.67 6.31 -5.92
C GLY A 64 10.80 5.57 -6.65
N PHE A 65 10.54 4.33 -7.09
CA PHE A 65 11.49 3.55 -7.87
C PHE A 65 11.84 4.22 -9.20
N ARG A 66 10.84 4.80 -9.90
CA ARG A 66 11.07 5.56 -11.12
C ARG A 66 12.01 6.75 -10.90
N ARG A 67 11.85 7.49 -9.80
CA ARG A 67 12.74 8.62 -9.45
C ARG A 67 14.17 8.13 -9.17
N PHE A 68 14.30 7.02 -8.44
CA PHE A 68 15.59 6.40 -8.15
C PHE A 68 16.32 5.95 -9.44
N LEU A 69 15.63 5.25 -10.34
CA LEU A 69 16.18 4.84 -11.63
C LEU A 69 16.62 6.04 -12.48
N LYS A 70 15.82 7.10 -12.55
CA LYS A 70 16.19 8.34 -13.27
C LYS A 70 17.50 8.92 -12.75
N PHE A 71 17.69 8.93 -11.43
CA PHE A 71 18.92 9.41 -10.81
C PHE A 71 20.12 8.55 -11.23
N ILE A 72 20.03 7.22 -11.12
CA ILE A 72 21.11 6.30 -11.53
C ILE A 72 21.46 6.50 -13.00
N VAL A 73 20.47 6.56 -13.87
CA VAL A 73 20.68 6.74 -15.32
C VAL A 73 21.39 8.06 -15.60
N LEU A 74 20.96 9.15 -14.96
CA LEU A 74 21.59 10.46 -15.15
C LEU A 74 23.04 10.47 -14.69
N VAL A 75 23.32 9.91 -13.50
CA VAL A 75 24.70 9.77 -12.98
C VAL A 75 25.56 8.95 -13.94
N GLY A 76 25.03 7.82 -14.44
CA GLY A 76 25.73 6.98 -15.40
C GLY A 76 26.14 7.74 -16.67
N TRP A 77 25.22 8.52 -17.24
CA TRP A 77 25.52 9.34 -18.43
C TRP A 77 26.50 10.47 -18.15
N VAL A 78 26.38 11.14 -17.00
CA VAL A 78 27.34 12.19 -16.60
C VAL A 78 28.76 11.61 -16.50
N LEU A 79 28.92 10.44 -15.86
CA LEU A 79 30.21 9.77 -15.76
C LEU A 79 30.79 9.40 -17.14
N VAL A 80 29.95 8.92 -18.06
CA VAL A 80 30.37 8.62 -19.44
C VAL A 80 30.87 9.88 -20.15
N LEU A 81 30.12 10.98 -20.06
CA LEU A 81 30.52 12.25 -20.69
C LEU A 81 31.82 12.81 -20.10
N VAL A 82 31.98 12.73 -18.78
CA VAL A 82 33.22 13.14 -18.10
C VAL A 82 34.41 12.30 -18.58
N SER A 83 34.24 10.98 -18.68
CA SER A 83 35.29 10.08 -19.19
C SER A 83 35.73 10.42 -20.61
N ILE A 84 34.76 10.68 -21.50
CA ILE A 84 35.05 11.12 -22.88
C ILE A 84 35.81 12.45 -22.87
N GLY A 85 35.36 13.42 -22.08
CA GLY A 85 36.02 14.72 -21.97
C GLY A 85 37.47 14.63 -21.50
N ILE A 86 37.74 13.78 -20.51
CA ILE A 86 39.12 13.52 -20.02
C ILE A 86 39.98 12.88 -21.12
N THR A 87 39.41 11.94 -21.88
CA THR A 87 40.16 11.22 -22.93
C THR A 87 40.56 12.12 -24.11
N LEU A 88 39.81 13.20 -24.34
CA LEU A 88 40.02 14.12 -25.47
C LEU A 88 41.06 15.22 -25.19
N ILE A 89 41.49 15.41 -23.94
CA ILE A 89 42.50 16.39 -23.52
C ILE A 89 43.86 15.70 -23.39
#